data_AF-Q9FVM6-F1
#
_entry.id   AF-Q9FVM6-F1
#
_cell.length_a   1.000
_cell.length_b   1.000
_cell.length_c   1.000
_cell.angle_alpha   90.00
_cell.angle_beta   90.00
_cell.angle_gamma   90.00
#
_symmetry.space_group_name_H-M   'P 1'
#
loop_
_entity.id
_entity.type
_entity.pdbx_description
1 polymer ?
#
loop_
_entity_poly.entity_id
_entity_poly.type
_entity_poly.pdbx_seq_one_letter_code
_entity_poly.pdbx_strand_id
1 'polypeptide(L)'
;MAVVSRSATTYTRHYLIRHEFDRKTKICVANNSLCYSAKKAPPPQRIVGGRRVIVAASPPTEDAVVATDPLTKQDLVDYLASGCKPKDKWRIGTEHEKFGFEIGSLRPMKYDQIAELLNGIAERFDWDKVMEGDKIIGLKQGKQSISLEPGGQFELSGAPLETLHQTCAEVNSHLYQVKAVAEEMGIGFLGIGFQPKWGIKDIPIMPKGRYDIMRNYMPKVGSLGLDMMFRTCTVQVNLDFSSEADMIKKFRAGLALQPIATALFANSPFKEGKPNGFVSMRSHIWTDTDKDRTGMLPFVFDDSFGFE
;
A
#
# COMPACT_ATOMS: atom_id res chain seq x y z
N MET A 1 8.32 -12.27 -9.39
CA MET A 1 8.01 -12.67 -10.79
C MET A 1 6.50 -12.63 -10.92
N ALA A 2 5.95 -11.60 -11.58
CA ALA A 2 4.52 -11.31 -11.56
C ALA A 2 3.71 -12.28 -12.46
N VAL A 3 3.12 -13.33 -11.88
CA VAL A 3 2.08 -14.17 -12.48
C VAL A 3 0.75 -13.90 -11.77
N VAL A 4 -0.16 -13.24 -12.48
CA VAL A 4 -1.45 -12.80 -11.96
C VAL A 4 -2.50 -13.90 -12.17
N SER A 5 -3.31 -14.14 -11.14
CA SER A 5 -4.52 -14.97 -11.20
C SER A 5 -5.69 -14.14 -11.76
N ARG A 6 -6.40 -14.66 -12.76
CA ARG A 6 -7.69 -14.08 -13.20
C ARG A 6 -8.70 -14.21 -12.06
N SER A 7 -9.06 -13.12 -11.37
CA SER A 7 -10.33 -13.11 -10.65
C SER A 7 -11.44 -12.92 -11.67
N ALA A 8 -12.34 -13.91 -11.76
CA ALA A 8 -13.52 -13.82 -12.58
C ALA A 8 -14.49 -12.82 -11.93
N THR A 9 -14.53 -11.60 -12.42
CA THR A 9 -15.63 -10.68 -12.11
C THR A 9 -16.83 -11.11 -12.94
N THR A 10 -17.65 -12.00 -12.38
CA THR A 10 -18.97 -12.30 -12.92
C THR A 10 -19.81 -11.03 -12.84
N TYR A 11 -20.23 -10.53 -13.99
CA TYR A 11 -21.23 -9.46 -14.10
C TYR A 11 -22.47 -9.88 -13.32
N THR A 12 -22.77 -9.19 -12.22
CA THR A 12 -24.08 -9.29 -11.57
C THR A 12 -24.72 -7.90 -11.63
N ARG A 13 -25.43 -7.63 -12.73
CA ARG A 13 -26.51 -6.64 -12.73
C ARG A 13 -27.58 -7.17 -11.79
N HIS A 14 -27.99 -6.44 -10.76
CA HIS A 14 -29.38 -6.43 -10.26
C HIS A 14 -29.62 -5.07 -9.57
N TYR A 15 -30.44 -4.24 -10.21
CA TYR A 15 -31.19 -3.14 -9.60
C TYR A 15 -32.40 -3.77 -8.89
N LEU A 16 -32.71 -3.38 -7.64
CA LEU A 16 -34.02 -3.47 -6.96
C LEU A 16 -33.88 -2.74 -5.61
N ILE A 17 -34.27 -1.46 -5.53
CA ILE A 17 -35.54 -0.92 -5.01
C ILE A 17 -35.88 -1.40 -3.57
N ARG A 18 -35.92 -0.39 -2.68
CA ARG A 18 -36.29 -0.35 -1.25
C ARG A 18 -37.32 -1.37 -0.76
N HIS A 19 -37.15 -1.81 0.48
CA HIS A 19 -38.22 -1.75 1.49
C HIS A 19 -37.65 -1.60 2.92
N GLU A 20 -38.16 -0.59 3.62
CA GLU A 20 -37.94 -0.31 5.05
C GLU A 20 -38.45 -1.45 5.94
N PHE A 21 -37.74 -1.72 7.04
CA PHE A 21 -38.37 -2.26 8.25
C PHE A 21 -37.68 -1.70 9.51
N ASP A 22 -38.39 -0.78 10.15
CA ASP A 22 -38.19 -0.27 11.51
C ASP A 22 -38.36 -1.40 12.53
N ARG A 23 -37.48 -1.46 13.54
CA ARG A 23 -37.83 -2.05 14.84
C ARG A 23 -36.89 -1.54 15.95
N LYS A 24 -37.32 -0.44 16.58
CA LYS A 24 -36.97 -0.05 17.96
C LYS A 24 -37.18 -1.20 18.94
N THR A 25 -36.20 -1.50 19.81
CA THR A 25 -36.50 -1.93 21.19
C THR A 25 -35.37 -1.51 22.15
N LYS A 26 -35.75 -0.75 23.18
CA LYS A 26 -34.95 -0.44 24.37
C LYS A 26 -34.97 -1.63 25.32
N ILE A 27 -33.84 -1.94 25.97
CA ILE A 27 -33.82 -2.64 27.26
C ILE A 27 -32.86 -1.90 28.19
N CYS A 28 -33.43 -1.32 29.26
CA CYS A 28 -32.73 -0.90 30.46
C CYS A 28 -32.80 -2.05 31.47
N VAL A 29 -31.69 -2.35 32.15
CA VAL A 29 -31.70 -2.99 33.47
C VAL A 29 -30.63 -2.31 34.33
N ALA A 30 -31.01 -1.94 35.55
CA ALA A 30 -30.24 -1.22 36.54
C ALA A 30 -29.85 -2.12 37.73
N ASN A 31 -28.97 -1.56 38.58
CA ASN A 31 -28.53 -1.96 39.94
C ASN A 31 -27.31 -2.91 39.98
N ASN A 32 -26.31 -2.75 40.86
CA ASN A 32 -26.25 -2.01 42.13
C ASN A 32 -24.80 -1.66 42.57
N SER A 33 -24.69 -0.50 43.24
CA SER A 33 -23.80 -0.07 44.34
C SER A 33 -22.38 -0.63 44.56
N LEU A 34 -21.40 0.28 44.66
CA LEU A 34 -20.58 0.48 45.87
C LEU A 34 -19.89 1.87 45.85
N CYS A 35 -20.14 2.65 46.91
CA CYS A 35 -19.57 3.97 47.16
C CYS A 35 -18.19 3.88 47.83
N TYR A 36 -17.26 4.74 47.43
CA TYR A 36 -16.26 5.33 48.34
C TYR A 36 -16.03 6.80 47.96
N SER A 37 -16.16 7.68 48.95
CA SER A 37 -15.95 9.13 48.87
C SER A 37 -14.72 9.49 49.69
N ALA A 38 -13.82 10.30 49.12
CA ALA A 38 -12.88 11.11 49.90
C ALA A 38 -12.39 12.36 49.12
N LYS A 39 -13.06 13.49 49.42
CA LYS A 39 -12.54 14.85 49.70
C LYS A 39 -11.59 15.55 48.72
N LYS A 40 -12.12 16.61 48.09
CA LYS A 40 -11.43 17.73 47.43
C LYS A 40 -10.81 18.69 48.46
N ALA A 41 -9.63 19.23 48.16
CA ALA A 41 -9.00 20.37 48.84
C ALA A 41 -8.96 21.62 47.90
N PRO A 42 -9.00 22.86 48.44
CA PRO A 42 -9.15 24.09 47.66
C PRO A 42 -7.82 24.63 47.10
N PRO A 43 -7.85 25.58 46.13
CA PRO A 43 -6.64 26.06 45.46
C PRO A 43 -5.99 27.23 46.22
N PRO A 44 -4.66 27.42 46.17
CA PRO A 44 -4.04 28.66 46.60
C PRO A 44 -3.72 29.61 45.44
N GLN A 45 -3.84 30.90 45.76
CA GLN A 45 -3.69 32.07 44.91
C GLN A 45 -2.22 32.37 44.52
N ARG A 46 -2.07 33.08 43.38
CA ARG A 46 -0.84 33.72 42.90
C ARG A 46 -0.28 34.73 43.90
N ILE A 47 1.01 34.63 44.22
CA ILE A 47 1.87 35.74 44.64
C ILE A 47 3.17 35.69 43.84
N VAL A 48 3.56 36.85 43.30
CA VAL A 48 4.74 37.12 42.49
C VAL A 48 5.98 37.19 43.40
N GLY A 49 7.03 36.44 43.05
CA GLY A 49 8.33 36.50 43.72
C GLY A 49 9.39 35.79 42.90
N GLY A 50 10.24 36.57 42.21
CA GLY A 50 11.31 36.04 41.36
C GLY A 50 12.37 35.28 42.16
N ARG A 51 12.44 33.97 41.94
CA ARG A 51 13.62 33.14 42.23
C ARG A 51 14.00 32.41 40.95
N ARG A 52 15.15 32.75 40.38
CA ARG A 52 15.80 31.99 39.30
C ARG A 52 16.14 30.61 39.87
N VAL A 53 15.36 29.60 39.52
CA VAL A 53 15.73 28.19 39.74
C VAL A 53 16.58 27.79 38.54
N ILE A 54 17.87 27.61 38.77
CA ILE A 54 18.75 26.96 37.80
C ILE A 54 18.43 25.46 37.90
N VAL A 55 17.68 24.95 36.92
CA VAL A 55 17.52 23.51 36.74
C VAL A 55 18.83 23.01 36.13
N ALA A 56 19.65 22.35 36.94
CA ALA A 56 20.82 21.64 36.43
C ALA A 56 20.30 20.48 35.57
N ALA A 57 20.55 20.54 34.26
CA ALA A 57 20.35 19.40 33.38
C ALA A 57 21.28 18.28 33.84
N SER A 58 20.72 17.09 34.05
CA SER A 58 21.55 15.89 34.20
C SER A 58 22.37 15.73 32.92
N PRO A 59 23.66 15.36 33.02
CA PRO A 59 24.47 15.11 31.83
C PRO A 59 23.80 14.00 31.01
N PRO A 60 23.85 14.06 29.67
CA PRO A 60 23.38 12.96 28.86
C PRO A 60 24.14 11.71 29.31
N THR A 61 23.40 10.69 29.74
CA THR A 61 23.95 9.35 29.79
C THR A 61 24.36 9.02 28.37
N GLU A 62 25.66 9.01 28.11
CA GLU A 62 26.22 8.42 26.91
C GLU A 62 25.79 6.96 26.91
N ASP A 63 24.66 6.65 26.27
CA ASP A 63 24.41 5.30 25.81
C ASP A 63 25.63 4.96 24.97
N ALA A 64 26.42 3.98 25.44
CA ALA A 64 27.62 3.55 24.77
C ALA A 64 27.22 3.21 23.32
N VAL A 65 27.70 4.03 22.38
CA VAL A 65 27.55 3.75 20.97
C VAL A 65 28.26 2.42 20.75
N VAL A 66 27.49 1.34 20.61
CA VAL A 66 28.05 0.05 20.26
C VAL A 66 28.69 0.26 18.90
N ALA A 67 30.02 0.25 18.86
CA ALA A 67 30.76 0.37 17.61
C ALA A 67 30.38 -0.84 16.75
N THR A 68 29.56 -0.62 15.74
CA THR A 68 29.23 -1.61 14.73
C THR A 68 30.09 -1.36 13.50
N ASP A 69 30.70 -2.41 12.96
CA ASP A 69 31.44 -2.32 11.71
C ASP A 69 30.52 -1.86 10.56
N PRO A 70 31.01 -1.05 9.61
CA PRO A 70 30.24 -0.69 8.42
C PRO A 70 29.87 -1.92 7.60
N LEU A 71 28.69 -1.90 6.99
CA LEU A 71 28.28 -2.95 6.05
C LEU A 71 29.25 -3.03 4.86
N THR A 72 29.65 -4.25 4.53
CA THR A 72 30.44 -4.59 3.36
C THR A 72 29.56 -4.98 2.17
N LYS A 73 30.15 -5.11 0.98
CA LYS A 73 29.45 -5.70 -0.18
C LYS A 73 28.93 -7.10 0.14
N GLN A 74 29.71 -7.90 0.87
CA GLN A 74 29.35 -9.27 1.22
C GLN A 74 28.11 -9.30 2.12
N ASP A 75 27.98 -8.37 3.07
CA ASP A 75 26.79 -8.30 3.92
C ASP A 75 25.51 -8.05 3.10
N LEU A 76 25.60 -7.28 2.01
CA LEU A 76 24.47 -7.04 1.11
C LEU A 76 24.13 -8.29 0.28
N VAL A 77 25.15 -9.01 -0.19
CA VAL A 77 24.99 -10.29 -0.90
C VAL A 77 24.36 -11.33 0.03
N ASP A 78 24.88 -11.46 1.25
CA ASP A 78 24.41 -12.39 2.27
C ASP A 78 22.98 -12.06 2.72
N TYR A 79 22.63 -10.79 2.78
CA TYR A 79 21.26 -10.36 3.03
C TYR A 79 20.29 -10.90 1.97
N LEU A 80 20.63 -10.81 0.67
CA LEU A 80 19.82 -11.39 -0.41
C LEU A 80 19.78 -12.93 -0.33
N ALA A 81 20.94 -13.55 -0.10
CA ALA A 81 21.07 -15.00 0.02
C ALA A 81 20.28 -15.57 1.21
N SER A 82 20.15 -14.81 2.31
CA SER A 82 19.33 -15.18 3.48
C SER A 82 17.85 -15.37 3.14
N GLY A 83 17.39 -14.85 1.99
CA GLY A 83 16.05 -15.05 1.46
C GLY A 83 15.74 -16.46 0.96
N CYS A 84 16.77 -17.32 0.82
CA CYS A 84 16.63 -18.71 0.35
C CYS A 84 15.76 -19.55 1.29
N LYS A 85 14.78 -20.26 0.74
CA LYS A 85 13.85 -21.13 1.50
C LYS A 85 13.72 -22.51 0.86
N PRO A 86 13.68 -23.60 1.64
CA PRO A 86 13.35 -24.91 1.08
C PRO A 86 11.92 -24.91 0.52
N LYS A 87 11.66 -25.78 -0.46
CA LYS A 87 10.45 -25.73 -1.29
C LYS A 87 9.14 -25.83 -0.51
N ASP A 88 9.12 -26.59 0.58
CA ASP A 88 7.98 -26.72 1.52
C ASP A 88 7.65 -25.40 2.24
N LYS A 89 8.60 -24.47 2.31
CA LYS A 89 8.43 -23.13 2.87
C LYS A 89 8.14 -22.05 1.83
N TRP A 90 8.03 -22.39 0.54
CA TRP A 90 7.66 -21.43 -0.49
C TRP A 90 6.23 -20.94 -0.29
N ARG A 91 6.01 -19.66 -0.53
CA ARG A 91 4.74 -18.97 -0.41
C ARG A 91 4.48 -18.08 -1.62
N ILE A 92 3.24 -17.61 -1.71
CA ILE A 92 2.70 -16.74 -2.75
C ILE A 92 2.23 -15.49 -2.03
N GLY A 93 2.99 -14.39 -2.16
CA GLY A 93 2.54 -13.07 -1.71
C GLY A 93 1.95 -12.31 -2.89
N THR A 94 0.75 -11.76 -2.78
CA THR A 94 0.11 -11.03 -3.88
C THR A 94 -0.17 -9.60 -3.47
N GLU A 95 0.13 -8.67 -4.36
CA GLU A 95 -0.14 -7.26 -4.13
C GLU A 95 -0.93 -6.69 -5.30
N HIS A 96 -1.83 -5.76 -5.02
CA HIS A 96 -2.58 -5.08 -6.07
C HIS A 96 -3.02 -3.68 -5.66
N GLU A 97 -2.99 -2.79 -6.63
CA GLU A 97 -3.38 -1.39 -6.52
C GLU A 97 -4.73 -1.17 -7.21
N LYS A 98 -5.47 -0.16 -6.74
CA LYS A 98 -6.76 0.23 -7.34
C LYS A 98 -7.00 1.72 -7.16
N PHE A 99 -7.66 2.34 -8.14
CA PHE A 99 -8.02 3.76 -8.08
C PHE A 99 -9.33 3.96 -7.33
N GLY A 100 -9.32 4.71 -6.23
CA GLY A 100 -10.54 5.22 -5.60
C GLY A 100 -11.11 6.41 -6.35
N PHE A 101 -12.44 6.51 -6.45
CA PHE A 101 -13.11 7.64 -7.07
C PHE A 101 -14.48 7.94 -6.44
N GLU A 102 -14.90 9.19 -6.49
CA GLU A 102 -16.26 9.60 -6.09
C GLU A 102 -17.29 9.13 -7.13
N ILE A 103 -18.33 8.39 -6.73
CA ILE A 103 -19.31 7.82 -7.67
C ILE A 103 -20.07 8.93 -8.43
N GLY A 104 -20.40 10.05 -7.76
CA GLY A 104 -21.17 11.14 -8.35
C GLY A 104 -20.40 12.01 -9.35
N SER A 105 -19.10 12.22 -9.14
CA SER A 105 -18.28 13.15 -9.93
C SER A 105 -17.21 12.44 -10.78
N LEU A 106 -16.93 11.18 -10.48
CA LEU A 106 -15.82 10.36 -10.96
C LEU A 106 -14.43 10.92 -10.59
N ARG A 107 -14.34 11.95 -9.75
CA ARG A 107 -13.06 12.55 -9.34
C ARG A 107 -12.23 11.54 -8.54
N PRO A 108 -10.89 11.58 -8.65
CA PRO A 108 -10.02 10.74 -7.83
C PRO A 108 -10.26 10.99 -6.34
N MET A 109 -10.22 9.92 -5.54
CA MET A 109 -10.41 9.98 -4.10
C MET A 109 -9.28 10.80 -3.45
N LYS A 110 -9.65 11.84 -2.68
CA LYS A 110 -8.71 12.75 -2.00
C LYS A 110 -8.16 12.11 -0.73
N TYR A 111 -7.05 12.65 -0.21
CA TYR A 111 -6.44 12.16 1.02
C TYR A 111 -7.41 12.13 2.22
N ASP A 112 -8.21 13.18 2.45
CA ASP A 112 -9.14 13.18 3.60
C ASP A 112 -10.18 12.06 3.52
N GLN A 113 -10.66 11.74 2.31
CA GLN A 113 -11.54 10.59 2.06
C GLN A 113 -10.79 9.26 2.26
N ILE A 114 -9.52 9.18 1.84
CA ILE A 114 -8.69 8.00 2.10
C ILE A 114 -8.49 7.81 3.61
N ALA A 115 -8.22 8.87 4.35
CA ALA A 115 -8.01 8.82 5.79
C ALA A 115 -9.28 8.36 6.52
N GLU A 116 -10.45 8.88 6.14
CA GLU A 116 -11.74 8.41 6.66
C GLU A 116 -11.98 6.92 6.33
N LEU A 117 -11.70 6.50 5.10
CA LEU A 117 -11.80 5.10 4.69
C LEU A 117 -10.88 4.19 5.52
N LEU A 118 -9.61 4.56 5.70
CA LEU A 118 -8.65 3.78 6.49
C LEU A 118 -9.07 3.69 7.95
N ASN A 119 -9.55 4.79 8.55
CA ASN A 119 -10.08 4.76 9.93
C ASN A 119 -11.32 3.86 10.04
N GLY A 120 -12.25 3.95 9.08
CA GLY A 120 -13.44 3.09 9.06
C GLY A 120 -13.11 1.61 8.91
N ILE A 121 -12.11 1.26 8.07
CA ILE A 121 -11.64 -0.13 7.95
C ILE A 121 -10.97 -0.58 9.25
N ALA A 122 -10.09 0.24 9.83
CA ALA A 122 -9.40 -0.06 11.08
C ALA A 122 -10.38 -0.38 12.22
N GLU A 123 -11.41 0.45 12.38
CA GLU A 123 -12.37 0.34 13.48
C GLU A 123 -13.38 -0.80 13.30
N ARG A 124 -13.76 -1.13 12.05
CA ARG A 124 -14.76 -2.18 11.78
C ARG A 124 -14.16 -3.58 11.63
N PHE A 125 -12.91 -3.67 11.22
CA PHE A 125 -12.27 -4.94 10.85
C PHE A 125 -10.96 -5.19 11.60
N ASP A 126 -10.71 -4.44 12.68
CA ASP A 126 -9.58 -4.62 13.60
C ASP A 126 -8.22 -4.59 12.90
N TRP A 127 -7.96 -3.54 12.12
CA TRP A 127 -6.63 -3.27 11.56
C TRP A 127 -5.89 -2.21 12.37
N ASP A 128 -4.58 -2.41 12.55
CA ASP A 128 -3.69 -1.45 13.17
C ASP A 128 -3.40 -0.27 12.23
N LYS A 129 -3.52 0.94 12.74
CA LYS A 129 -3.27 2.18 11.97
C LYS A 129 -1.77 2.38 11.77
N VAL A 130 -1.35 2.61 10.52
CA VAL A 130 0.04 2.99 10.17
C VAL A 130 0.10 4.49 9.94
N MET A 131 0.95 5.17 10.70
CA MET A 131 1.03 6.63 10.74
C MET A 131 2.37 7.16 10.21
N GLU A 132 2.35 8.29 9.50
CA GLU A 132 3.51 9.14 9.24
C GLU A 132 3.21 10.53 9.81
N GLY A 133 3.85 10.86 10.93
CA GLY A 133 3.45 12.02 11.74
C GLY A 133 2.02 11.89 12.24
N ASP A 134 1.18 12.89 11.95
CA ASP A 134 -0.25 12.92 12.29
C ASP A 134 -1.15 12.30 11.21
N LYS A 135 -0.57 11.79 10.12
CA LYS A 135 -1.31 11.29 8.95
C LYS A 135 -1.38 9.77 8.95
N ILE A 136 -2.59 9.22 8.85
CA ILE A 136 -2.78 7.78 8.59
C ILE A 136 -2.45 7.52 7.12
N ILE A 137 -1.50 6.63 6.86
CA ILE A 137 -0.98 6.34 5.52
C ILE A 137 -1.13 4.88 5.10
N GLY A 138 -1.73 4.07 5.97
CA GLY A 138 -1.94 2.65 5.73
C GLY A 138 -2.51 1.93 6.94
N LEU A 139 -2.66 0.62 6.80
CA LEU A 139 -3.13 -0.28 7.84
C LEU A 139 -2.28 -1.56 7.85
N LYS A 140 -2.25 -2.25 8.98
CA LYS A 140 -1.62 -3.56 9.11
C LYS A 140 -2.52 -4.53 9.89
N GLN A 141 -2.56 -5.78 9.44
CA GLN A 141 -3.23 -6.86 10.17
C GLN A 141 -2.46 -8.16 9.95
N GLY A 142 -1.79 -8.62 11.00
CA GLY A 142 -0.89 -9.78 10.91
C GLY A 142 0.19 -9.59 9.86
N LYS A 143 0.14 -10.39 8.79
CA LYS A 143 1.08 -10.35 7.65
C LYS A 143 0.56 -9.57 6.43
N GLN A 144 -0.63 -8.98 6.52
CA GLN A 144 -1.18 -8.12 5.48
C GLN A 144 -0.94 -6.66 5.82
N SER A 145 -0.81 -5.83 4.79
CA SER A 145 -0.83 -4.38 4.94
C SER A 145 -1.59 -3.70 3.81
N ILE A 146 -2.23 -2.59 4.16
CA ILE A 146 -2.81 -1.66 3.20
C ILE A 146 -1.90 -0.43 3.16
N SER A 147 -1.54 -0.01 1.95
CA SER A 147 -0.62 1.09 1.69
C SER A 147 -1.21 2.03 0.64
N LEU A 148 -0.63 3.23 0.54
CA LEU A 148 -0.98 4.23 -0.45
C LEU A 148 0.22 4.55 -1.33
N GLU A 149 -0.02 4.49 -2.64
CA GLU A 149 0.89 4.97 -3.67
C GLU A 149 0.80 6.49 -3.88
N PRO A 150 1.72 7.15 -4.63
CA PRO A 150 1.82 8.61 -4.68
C PRO A 150 0.52 9.35 -5.01
N GLY A 151 -0.29 8.78 -5.92
CA GLY A 151 -1.57 9.33 -6.37
C GLY A 151 -2.79 8.88 -5.55
N GLY A 152 -2.59 8.21 -4.43
CA GLY A 152 -3.67 7.65 -3.61
C GLY A 152 -4.23 6.34 -4.14
N GLN A 153 -3.51 5.65 -5.03
CA GLN A 153 -3.85 4.28 -5.38
C GLN A 153 -3.80 3.42 -4.11
N PHE A 154 -4.86 2.66 -3.89
CA PHE A 154 -5.11 1.99 -2.62
C PHE A 154 -4.72 0.52 -2.71
N GLU A 155 -3.58 0.20 -2.13
CA GLU A 155 -2.90 -1.09 -2.30
C GLU A 155 -3.25 -2.07 -1.18
N LEU A 156 -3.29 -3.35 -1.52
CA LEU A 156 -3.10 -4.45 -0.56
C LEU A 156 -1.76 -5.10 -0.87
N SER A 157 -0.90 -5.25 0.14
CA SER A 157 0.15 -6.25 0.18
C SER A 157 -0.32 -7.42 1.04
N GLY A 158 -0.57 -8.55 0.38
CA GLY A 158 -1.15 -9.75 0.98
C GLY A 158 -0.15 -10.58 1.78
N ALA A 159 -0.66 -11.50 2.59
CA ALA A 159 0.17 -12.42 3.34
C ALA A 159 0.92 -13.40 2.42
N PRO A 160 2.05 -13.98 2.88
CA PRO A 160 2.68 -15.10 2.20
C PRO A 160 1.85 -16.38 2.40
N LEU A 161 1.08 -16.75 1.38
CA LEU A 161 0.10 -17.85 1.41
C LEU A 161 0.60 -19.11 0.70
N GLU A 162 0.02 -20.26 1.00
CA GLU A 162 0.47 -21.55 0.47
C GLU A 162 -0.21 -21.89 -0.87
N THR A 163 -1.45 -21.44 -1.07
CA THR A 163 -2.25 -21.79 -2.25
C THR A 163 -2.92 -20.58 -2.90
N LEU A 164 -3.17 -20.68 -4.21
CA LEU A 164 -3.92 -19.65 -4.95
C LEU A 164 -5.37 -19.50 -4.47
N HIS A 165 -5.96 -20.54 -3.88
CA HIS A 165 -7.29 -20.46 -3.28
C HIS A 165 -7.29 -19.53 -2.06
N GLN A 166 -6.26 -19.61 -1.21
CA GLN A 166 -6.08 -18.68 -0.10
C GLN A 166 -5.86 -17.25 -0.62
N THR A 167 -5.02 -17.07 -1.65
CA THR A 167 -4.83 -15.76 -2.29
C THR A 167 -6.15 -15.16 -2.79
N CYS A 168 -6.98 -15.97 -3.46
CA CYS A 168 -8.28 -15.53 -3.93
C CYS A 168 -9.21 -15.15 -2.76
N ALA A 169 -9.22 -15.94 -1.69
CA ALA A 169 -10.00 -15.63 -0.49
C ALA A 169 -9.55 -14.31 0.18
N GLU A 170 -8.23 -14.08 0.27
CA GLU A 170 -7.65 -12.85 0.83
C GLU A 170 -8.04 -11.62 0.00
N VAL A 171 -7.90 -11.69 -1.33
CA VAL A 171 -8.34 -10.61 -2.22
C VAL A 171 -9.83 -10.32 -2.05
N ASN A 172 -10.68 -11.35 -1.97
CA ASN A 172 -12.12 -11.14 -1.77
C ASN A 172 -12.44 -10.54 -0.40
N SER A 173 -11.75 -10.97 0.66
CA SER A 173 -11.89 -10.39 2.00
C SER A 173 -11.57 -8.90 1.99
N HIS A 174 -10.43 -8.51 1.41
CA HIS A 174 -10.04 -7.11 1.28
C HIS A 174 -11.07 -6.28 0.49
N LEU A 175 -11.49 -6.78 -0.68
CA LEU A 175 -12.46 -6.08 -1.52
C LEU A 175 -13.81 -5.91 -0.81
N TYR A 176 -14.24 -6.91 -0.04
CA TYR A 176 -15.44 -6.82 0.79
C TYR A 176 -15.31 -5.72 1.86
N GLN A 177 -14.24 -5.74 2.64
CA GLN A 177 -14.02 -4.76 3.72
C GLN A 177 -13.94 -3.33 3.20
N VAL A 178 -13.19 -3.11 2.11
CA VAL A 178 -13.06 -1.80 1.47
C VAL A 178 -14.43 -1.32 0.97
N LYS A 179 -15.21 -2.18 0.29
CA LYS A 179 -16.54 -1.83 -0.20
C LYS A 179 -17.52 -1.48 0.92
N ALA A 180 -17.52 -2.26 2.00
CA ALA A 180 -18.44 -2.07 3.12
C ALA A 180 -18.32 -0.68 3.77
N VAL A 181 -17.13 -0.07 3.74
CA VAL A 181 -16.91 1.31 4.22
C VAL A 181 -17.09 2.33 3.09
N ALA A 182 -16.49 2.07 1.93
CA ALA A 182 -16.46 3.03 0.82
C ALA A 182 -17.86 3.34 0.22
N GLU A 183 -18.78 2.38 0.21
CA GLU A 183 -20.14 2.58 -0.32
C GLU A 183 -20.91 3.64 0.49
N GLU A 184 -20.75 3.66 1.81
CA GLU A 184 -21.36 4.66 2.70
C GLU A 184 -20.80 6.08 2.44
N MET A 185 -19.58 6.16 1.93
CA MET A 185 -18.89 7.40 1.57
C MET A 185 -19.17 7.86 0.14
N GLY A 186 -19.92 7.06 -0.65
CA GLY A 186 -20.11 7.30 -2.08
C GLY A 186 -18.82 7.15 -2.90
N ILE A 187 -17.89 6.30 -2.45
CA ILE A 187 -16.61 6.01 -3.11
C ILE A 187 -16.69 4.64 -3.81
N GLY A 188 -16.22 4.60 -5.06
CA GLY A 188 -16.00 3.38 -5.83
C GLY A 188 -14.51 3.09 -6.05
N PHE A 189 -14.20 1.88 -6.52
CA PHE A 189 -12.84 1.47 -6.88
C PHE A 189 -12.78 0.93 -8.31
N LEU A 190 -11.72 1.29 -9.04
CA LEU A 190 -11.48 0.91 -10.42
C LEU A 190 -10.17 0.12 -10.55
N GLY A 191 -10.26 -1.10 -11.07
CA GLY A 191 -9.12 -1.95 -11.43
C GLY A 191 -8.73 -1.77 -12.90
N ILE A 192 -7.81 -0.86 -13.18
CA ILE A 192 -7.28 -0.57 -14.52
C ILE A 192 -5.81 -0.18 -14.42
N GLY A 193 -4.98 -0.51 -15.41
CA GLY A 193 -3.54 -0.27 -15.35
C GLY A 193 -3.12 1.20 -15.41
N PHE A 194 -3.99 2.09 -15.92
CA PHE A 194 -3.74 3.53 -16.01
C PHE A 194 -5.02 4.34 -15.82
N GLN A 195 -4.96 5.46 -15.10
CA GLN A 195 -6.08 6.37 -14.87
C GLN A 195 -6.67 6.87 -16.21
N PRO A 196 -7.91 6.47 -16.56
CA PRO A 196 -8.43 6.66 -17.91
C PRO A 196 -8.96 8.07 -18.20
N LYS A 197 -9.35 8.83 -17.18
CA LYS A 197 -10.14 10.06 -17.33
C LYS A 197 -9.40 11.35 -16.98
N TRP A 198 -8.58 11.34 -15.94
CA TRP A 198 -8.05 12.56 -15.35
C TRP A 198 -6.59 12.83 -15.71
N GLY A 199 -6.25 14.12 -15.82
CA GLY A 199 -4.88 14.58 -16.03
C GLY A 199 -4.06 14.45 -14.75
N ILE A 200 -2.73 14.47 -14.86
CA ILE A 200 -1.86 14.37 -13.68
C ILE A 200 -2.13 15.47 -12.64
N LYS A 201 -2.46 16.68 -13.09
CA LYS A 201 -2.81 17.84 -12.25
C LYS A 201 -4.08 17.65 -11.41
N ASP A 202 -4.91 16.69 -11.79
CA ASP A 202 -6.16 16.37 -11.09
C ASP A 202 -5.98 15.26 -10.05
N ILE A 203 -4.79 14.65 -9.96
CA ILE A 203 -4.50 13.55 -9.04
C ILE A 203 -4.04 14.13 -7.70
N PRO A 204 -4.63 13.70 -6.57
CA PRO A 204 -4.17 14.11 -5.24
C PRO A 204 -2.79 13.53 -4.95
N ILE A 205 -2.08 14.17 -4.02
CA ILE A 205 -0.72 13.77 -3.64
C ILE A 205 -0.79 13.27 -2.21
N MET A 206 -0.33 12.04 -1.99
CA MET A 206 -0.32 11.46 -0.64
C MET A 206 0.76 12.13 0.24
N PRO A 207 0.46 12.42 1.52
CA PRO A 207 1.36 13.14 2.41
C PRO A 207 2.46 12.22 2.96
N LYS A 208 3.33 11.72 2.08
CA LYS A 208 4.48 10.87 2.43
C LYS A 208 5.76 11.52 1.93
N GLY A 209 6.69 11.82 2.84
CA GLY A 209 7.90 12.60 2.52
C GLY A 209 8.77 11.98 1.42
N ARG A 210 8.77 10.64 1.31
CA ARG A 210 9.48 9.92 0.25
C ARG A 210 9.01 10.31 -1.16
N TYR A 211 7.73 10.67 -1.32
CA TYR A 211 7.16 11.00 -2.63
C TYR A 211 7.57 12.39 -3.11
N ASP A 212 7.88 13.33 -2.21
CA ASP A 212 8.41 14.63 -2.59
C ASP A 212 9.78 14.51 -3.25
N ILE A 213 10.64 13.64 -2.71
CA ILE A 213 11.96 13.34 -3.27
C ILE A 213 11.80 12.78 -4.69
N MET A 214 10.98 11.74 -4.85
CA MET A 214 10.77 11.08 -6.14
C MET A 214 10.13 12.02 -7.17
N ARG A 215 9.13 12.82 -6.78
CA ARG A 215 8.45 13.77 -7.66
C ARG A 215 9.41 14.83 -8.22
N ASN A 216 10.36 15.29 -7.41
CA ASN A 216 11.39 16.22 -7.87
C ASN A 216 12.47 15.54 -8.74
N TYR A 217 12.68 14.24 -8.56
CA TYR A 217 13.70 13.49 -9.29
C TYR A 217 13.22 13.01 -10.67
N MET A 218 12.01 12.47 -10.78
CA MET A 218 11.50 11.84 -12.01
C MET A 218 11.65 12.71 -13.28
N PRO A 219 11.35 14.03 -13.27
CA PRO A 219 11.53 14.87 -14.46
C PRO A 219 12.98 14.99 -14.96
N LYS A 220 13.96 14.62 -14.14
CA LYS A 220 15.39 14.67 -14.49
C LYS A 220 15.86 13.43 -15.26
N VAL A 221 15.08 12.34 -15.22
CA VAL A 221 15.50 11.00 -15.72
C VAL A 221 14.55 10.39 -16.75
N GLY A 222 13.33 10.92 -16.90
CA GLY A 222 12.38 10.47 -17.92
C GLY A 222 11.16 11.40 -17.99
N SER A 223 10.37 11.29 -19.07
CA SER A 223 9.19 12.14 -19.24
C SER A 223 7.91 11.52 -18.66
N LEU A 224 7.90 10.21 -18.42
CA LEU A 224 6.71 9.47 -17.97
C LEU A 224 6.78 9.02 -16.50
N GLY A 225 7.88 9.28 -15.79
CA GLY A 225 8.05 8.83 -14.39
C GLY A 225 7.01 9.42 -13.41
N LEU A 226 6.51 10.63 -13.67
CA LEU A 226 5.40 11.18 -12.89
C LEU A 226 4.07 10.47 -13.21
N ASP A 227 3.85 10.07 -14.46
CA ASP A 227 2.66 9.28 -14.83
C ASP A 227 2.69 7.89 -14.19
N MET A 228 3.88 7.27 -14.08
CA MET A 228 4.08 6.04 -13.33
C MET A 228 3.59 6.21 -11.88
N MET A 229 4.12 7.21 -11.18
CA MET A 229 3.82 7.47 -9.77
C MET A 229 2.33 7.73 -9.50
N PHE A 230 1.69 8.59 -10.31
CA PHE A 230 0.37 9.13 -9.99
C PHE A 230 -0.79 8.48 -10.75
N ARG A 231 -0.52 7.80 -11.87
CA ARG A 231 -1.57 7.37 -12.79
C ARG A 231 -1.50 5.91 -13.18
N THR A 232 -0.62 5.09 -12.60
CA THR A 232 -0.62 3.63 -12.83
C THR A 232 -1.15 2.83 -11.65
N CYS A 233 -1.68 1.64 -11.95
CA CYS A 233 -1.93 0.58 -10.98
C CYS A 233 -1.32 -0.74 -11.48
N THR A 234 -0.92 -1.61 -10.56
CA THR A 234 -0.44 -2.96 -10.87
C THR A 234 -1.14 -4.04 -10.06
N VAL A 235 -0.98 -5.28 -10.51
CA VAL A 235 -1.10 -6.47 -9.67
C VAL A 235 0.19 -7.26 -9.85
N GLN A 236 0.78 -7.69 -8.73
CA GLN A 236 2.07 -8.35 -8.69
C GLN A 236 2.05 -9.55 -7.75
N VAL A 237 3.01 -10.46 -7.94
CA VAL A 237 3.21 -11.60 -7.04
C VAL A 237 4.70 -11.75 -6.71
N ASN A 238 4.91 -12.04 -5.44
CA ASN A 238 6.18 -12.28 -4.77
C ASN A 238 6.32 -13.79 -4.60
N LEU A 239 7.44 -14.34 -5.08
CA LEU A 239 7.73 -15.77 -5.09
C LEU A 239 9.11 -16.03 -4.51
N ASP A 240 9.23 -17.12 -3.76
CA ASP A 240 10.49 -17.54 -3.13
C ASP A 240 11.42 -18.29 -4.09
N PHE A 241 12.70 -18.40 -3.69
CA PHE A 241 13.72 -19.23 -4.31
C PHE A 241 14.45 -20.07 -3.24
N SER A 242 15.00 -21.22 -3.63
CA SER A 242 15.67 -22.14 -2.68
C SER A 242 17.19 -21.99 -2.60
N SER A 243 17.80 -21.36 -3.60
CA SER A 243 19.24 -21.14 -3.70
C SER A 243 19.51 -20.07 -4.76
N GLU A 244 20.75 -19.60 -4.85
CA GLU A 244 21.20 -18.71 -5.93
C GLU A 244 20.91 -19.29 -7.33
N ALA A 245 21.22 -20.58 -7.53
CA ALA A 245 20.96 -21.24 -8.81
C ALA A 245 19.45 -21.31 -9.17
N ASP A 246 18.57 -21.48 -8.19
CA ASP A 246 17.11 -21.42 -8.40
C ASP A 246 16.63 -19.97 -8.64
N MET A 247 17.20 -19.00 -7.91
CA MET A 247 16.96 -17.57 -8.11
C MET A 247 17.30 -17.15 -9.54
N ILE A 248 18.50 -17.48 -10.03
CA ILE A 248 18.96 -17.16 -11.39
C ILE A 248 17.99 -17.75 -12.43
N LYS A 249 17.62 -19.03 -12.29
CA LYS A 249 16.67 -19.69 -13.20
C LYS A 249 15.31 -19.00 -13.23
N LYS A 250 14.75 -18.70 -12.05
CA LYS A 250 13.45 -18.00 -11.92
C LYS A 250 13.52 -16.57 -12.43
N PHE A 251 14.63 -15.87 -12.23
CA PHE A 251 14.81 -14.50 -12.71
C PHE A 251 14.88 -14.46 -14.23
N ARG A 252 15.70 -15.32 -14.85
CA ARG A 252 15.77 -15.46 -16.32
C ARG A 252 14.42 -15.82 -16.93
N ALA A 253 13.72 -16.80 -16.36
CA ALA A 253 12.37 -17.16 -16.80
C ALA A 253 11.38 -16.01 -16.63
N GLY A 254 11.45 -15.30 -15.50
CA GLY A 254 10.64 -14.12 -15.19
C GLY A 254 10.80 -13.03 -16.23
N LEU A 255 12.03 -12.62 -16.52
CA LEU A 255 12.32 -11.59 -17.52
C LEU A 255 11.86 -12.01 -18.91
N ALA A 256 12.20 -13.23 -19.35
CA ALA A 256 11.86 -13.70 -20.69
C ALA A 256 10.33 -13.76 -20.93
N LEU A 257 9.55 -14.13 -19.90
CA LEU A 257 8.10 -14.29 -20.00
C LEU A 257 7.31 -13.02 -19.62
N GLN A 258 7.96 -12.00 -19.05
CA GLN A 258 7.30 -10.78 -18.59
C GLN A 258 6.49 -10.07 -19.71
N PRO A 259 6.97 -9.96 -20.97
CA PRO A 259 6.18 -9.36 -22.04
C PRO A 259 4.90 -10.15 -22.38
N ILE A 260 4.93 -11.48 -22.27
CA ILE A 260 3.75 -12.34 -22.47
C ILE A 260 2.71 -12.08 -21.38
N ALA A 261 3.15 -12.00 -20.12
CA ALA A 261 2.28 -11.62 -19.01
C ALA A 261 1.69 -10.22 -19.22
N THR A 262 2.51 -9.24 -19.62
CA THR A 262 2.03 -7.89 -19.95
C THR A 262 0.96 -7.90 -21.03
N ALA A 263 1.11 -8.71 -22.09
CA ALA A 263 0.12 -8.81 -23.15
C ALA A 263 -1.20 -9.44 -22.68
N LEU A 264 -1.13 -10.51 -21.88
CA LEU A 264 -2.32 -11.18 -21.32
C LEU A 264 -3.12 -10.29 -20.36
N PHE A 265 -2.44 -9.40 -19.64
CA PHE A 265 -3.02 -8.52 -18.62
C PHE A 265 -3.12 -7.05 -19.07
N ALA A 266 -2.95 -6.78 -20.37
CA ALA A 266 -3.03 -5.42 -20.90
C ALA A 266 -4.43 -4.82 -20.67
N ASN A 267 -4.49 -3.77 -19.84
CA ASN A 267 -5.75 -3.18 -19.39
C ASN A 267 -5.58 -1.68 -19.14
N SER A 268 -5.07 -0.92 -20.12
CA SER A 268 -4.96 0.54 -19.98
C SER A 268 -4.98 1.29 -21.33
N PRO A 269 -6.09 1.24 -22.09
CA PRO A 269 -6.17 1.79 -23.44
C PRO A 269 -6.61 3.26 -23.52
N PHE A 270 -6.93 3.89 -22.40
CA PHE A 270 -7.43 5.28 -22.36
C PHE A 270 -6.46 6.22 -21.62
N LYS A 271 -6.42 7.49 -22.05
CA LYS A 271 -5.78 8.60 -21.34
C LYS A 271 -6.64 9.83 -21.54
N GLU A 272 -7.01 10.49 -20.44
CA GLU A 272 -7.78 11.75 -20.44
C GLU A 272 -9.09 11.66 -21.26
N GLY A 273 -9.78 10.52 -21.13
CA GLY A 273 -11.08 10.25 -21.74
C GLY A 273 -11.04 9.78 -23.20
N LYS A 274 -9.86 9.56 -23.79
CA LYS A 274 -9.70 9.14 -25.19
C LYS A 274 -8.81 7.90 -25.32
N PRO A 275 -8.98 7.09 -26.39
CA PRO A 275 -8.00 6.05 -26.73
C PRO A 275 -6.61 6.64 -26.88
N ASN A 276 -5.59 5.97 -26.33
CA ASN A 276 -4.22 6.49 -26.25
C ASN A 276 -3.24 5.84 -27.25
N GLY A 277 -3.72 4.91 -28.09
CA GLY A 277 -2.90 4.19 -29.07
C GLY A 277 -2.19 2.93 -28.54
N PHE A 278 -2.28 2.64 -27.24
CA PHE A 278 -1.70 1.46 -26.62
C PHE A 278 -2.80 0.54 -26.07
N VAL A 279 -2.49 -0.75 -25.95
CA VAL A 279 -3.31 -1.68 -25.14
C VAL A 279 -2.88 -1.62 -23.67
N SER A 280 -1.58 -1.42 -23.43
CA SER A 280 -0.98 -1.22 -22.10
C SER A 280 -0.13 0.06 -22.04
N MET A 281 -0.77 1.23 -21.98
CA MET A 281 -0.09 2.49 -21.65
C MET A 281 0.75 2.39 -20.37
N ARG A 282 0.25 1.67 -19.35
CA ARG A 282 1.02 1.37 -18.13
C ARG A 282 2.39 0.80 -18.46
N SER A 283 2.48 -0.21 -19.31
CA SER A 283 3.76 -0.83 -19.65
C SER A 283 4.66 0.10 -20.46
N HIS A 284 4.09 0.92 -21.34
CA HIS A 284 4.86 1.91 -22.10
C HIS A 284 5.48 2.97 -21.19
N ILE A 285 4.74 3.45 -20.18
CA ILE A 285 5.24 4.44 -19.21
C ILE A 285 6.56 4.01 -18.54
N TRP A 286 6.69 2.72 -18.22
CA TRP A 286 7.90 2.17 -17.61
C TRP A 286 9.15 2.24 -18.51
N THR A 287 9.01 2.41 -19.83
CA THR A 287 10.14 2.54 -20.76
C THR A 287 10.76 3.94 -20.77
N ASP A 288 10.06 4.94 -20.23
CA ASP A 288 10.53 6.34 -20.14
C ASP A 288 10.31 6.91 -18.73
N THR A 289 10.48 6.04 -17.72
CA THR A 289 10.43 6.41 -16.30
C THR A 289 11.81 6.80 -15.80
N ASP A 290 12.77 5.87 -15.81
CA ASP A 290 14.17 6.09 -15.44
C ASP A 290 14.98 4.88 -15.92
N LYS A 291 15.86 5.09 -16.91
CA LYS A 291 16.66 4.02 -17.53
C LYS A 291 17.63 3.34 -16.57
N ASP A 292 17.98 3.96 -15.44
CA ASP A 292 18.97 3.42 -14.50
C ASP A 292 18.35 2.36 -13.57
N ARG A 293 17.00 2.27 -13.52
CA ARG A 293 16.27 1.37 -12.61
C ARG A 293 15.11 0.60 -13.27
N THR A 294 15.04 0.60 -14.60
CA THR A 294 14.00 -0.12 -15.36
C THR A 294 14.60 -0.94 -16.50
N GLY A 295 13.76 -1.77 -17.15
CA GLY A 295 14.11 -2.50 -18.36
C GLY A 295 14.17 -4.01 -18.18
N MET A 296 14.79 -4.66 -19.17
CA MET A 296 14.84 -6.13 -19.28
C MET A 296 16.09 -6.77 -18.65
N LEU A 297 16.95 -5.96 -18.03
CA LEU A 297 18.14 -6.39 -17.27
C LEU A 297 18.96 -7.48 -18.01
N PRO A 298 19.54 -7.20 -19.20
CA PRO A 298 20.17 -8.21 -20.03
C PRO A 298 21.31 -8.96 -19.33
N PHE A 299 22.03 -8.31 -18.41
CA PHE A 299 23.12 -8.92 -17.63
C PHE A 299 22.67 -10.14 -16.80
N VAL A 300 21.37 -10.29 -16.50
CA VAL A 300 20.82 -11.46 -15.80
C VAL A 300 21.01 -12.76 -16.61
N PHE A 301 21.21 -12.63 -17.93
CA PHE A 301 21.45 -13.76 -18.83
C PHE A 301 22.93 -14.10 -19.03
N ASP A 302 23.86 -13.27 -18.52
CA ASP A 302 25.29 -13.54 -18.58
C ASP A 302 25.65 -14.71 -17.65
N ASP A 303 26.67 -15.50 -18.01
CA ASP A 303 27.12 -16.65 -17.23
C ASP A 303 27.64 -16.28 -15.84
N SER A 304 28.10 -15.04 -15.67
CA SER A 304 28.61 -14.50 -14.40
C SER A 304 27.52 -14.02 -13.43
N PHE A 305 26.24 -14.01 -13.84
CA PHE A 305 25.18 -13.44 -13.00
C PHE A 305 24.92 -14.29 -11.74
N GLY A 306 24.89 -13.62 -10.59
CA GLY A 306 24.56 -14.18 -9.28
C GLY A 306 23.96 -13.12 -8.35
N PHE A 307 24.04 -13.33 -7.04
CA PHE A 307 23.70 -12.30 -6.06
C PHE A 307 24.70 -11.14 -6.04
N GLU A 308 25.96 -11.41 -6.43
CA GLU A 308 27.05 -10.42 -6.55
C GLU A 308 26.95 -9.54 -7.79
#